data_AF-A0A0C9SDW9-F1
#
_entry.id   AF-A0A0C9SDW9-F1
#
_cell.length_a   1.000
_cell.length_b   1.000
_cell.length_c   1.000
_cell.angle_alpha   90.00
_cell.angle_beta   90.00
_cell.angle_gamma   90.00
#
_symmetry.space_group_name_H-M   'P 1'
#
loop_
_entity.id
_entity.type
_entity.pdbx_description
1 polymer ?
#
loop_
_entity_poly.entity_id
_entity_poly.type
_entity_poly.pdbx_seq_one_letter_code
_entity_poly.pdbx_strand_id
1 'polypeptide(L)'
;MRLLIACALAVFTCGLPLASATAPQCVMRGACGIDPLTDKDMPCVDHGPPKAVNSSSWEALQGVCPDLVSGKENLLCCDDGQVGVLVDNLNLMHSMISGCPSCFFNLARVFCTITCSPQQETFLEVTQFNKTSKAVAEVNYYITQRYAEGSFSSCSGLDTEILGILCGSFS
;
A
#
# COMPACT_ATOMS: atom_id res chain seq x y z
N MET A 1 -56.11 29.14 -41.86
CA MET A 1 -56.36 27.95 -41.01
C MET A 1 -55.12 27.06 -41.15
N ARG A 2 -54.04 27.31 -40.37
CA ARG A 2 -53.55 26.47 -39.25
C ARG A 2 -53.68 24.98 -39.59
N LEU A 3 -52.61 24.17 -39.68
CA LEU A 3 -51.62 23.88 -38.65
C LEU A 3 -50.19 23.69 -39.21
N LEU A 4 -49.22 24.26 -38.50
CA LEU A 4 -47.80 23.93 -38.56
C LEU A 4 -47.55 22.69 -37.68
N ILE A 5 -46.98 21.63 -38.23
CA ILE A 5 -46.57 20.44 -37.47
C ILE A 5 -45.14 20.69 -36.98
N ALA A 6 -44.99 21.03 -35.70
CA ALA A 6 -43.71 21.15 -35.05
C ALA A 6 -43.18 19.74 -34.73
N CYS A 7 -42.08 19.36 -35.36
CA CYS A 7 -41.36 18.12 -35.07
C CYS A 7 -40.54 18.34 -33.78
N ALA A 8 -41.08 17.95 -32.64
CA ALA A 8 -40.37 18.00 -31.37
C ALA A 8 -39.29 16.91 -31.37
N LEU A 9 -38.04 17.30 -31.55
CA LEU A 9 -36.87 16.45 -31.29
C LEU A 9 -36.78 16.22 -29.78
N ALA A 10 -37.31 15.09 -29.32
CA ALA A 10 -37.04 14.59 -27.98
C ALA A 10 -35.57 14.15 -27.92
N VAL A 11 -34.70 15.03 -27.42
CA VAL A 11 -33.33 14.67 -27.06
C VAL A 11 -33.44 13.75 -25.85
N PHE A 12 -33.40 12.44 -26.10
CA PHE A 12 -33.28 11.43 -25.05
C PHE A 12 -31.83 11.49 -24.54
N THR A 13 -31.55 12.43 -23.62
CA THR A 13 -30.30 12.41 -22.87
C THR A 13 -30.31 11.13 -22.04
N CYS A 14 -29.59 10.13 -22.54
CA CYS A 14 -29.28 8.90 -21.83
C CYS A 14 -28.42 9.29 -20.63
N GLY A 15 -29.07 9.65 -19.52
CA GLY A 15 -28.44 9.81 -18.23
C GLY A 15 -28.04 8.42 -17.75
N LEU A 16 -26.90 7.91 -18.21
CA LEU A 16 -26.18 6.92 -17.40
C LEU A 16 -25.88 7.63 -16.07
N PRO A 17 -26.33 7.11 -14.92
CA PRO A 17 -25.78 7.58 -13.67
C PRO A 17 -24.27 7.35 -13.77
N LEU A 18 -23.48 8.42 -13.60
CA LEU A 18 -22.07 8.26 -13.28
C LEU A 18 -22.06 7.30 -12.09
N ALA A 19 -21.56 6.09 -12.29
CA ALA A 19 -21.16 5.25 -11.18
C ALA A 19 -20.20 6.12 -10.38
N SER A 20 -20.64 6.58 -9.22
CA SER A 20 -19.76 7.24 -8.28
C SER A 20 -18.70 6.20 -7.97
N ALA A 21 -17.51 6.34 -8.57
CA ALA A 21 -16.37 5.56 -8.14
C ALA A 21 -16.28 5.78 -6.64
N THR A 22 -16.47 4.72 -5.85
CA THR A 22 -16.25 4.78 -4.41
C THR A 22 -14.83 5.32 -4.23
N ALA A 23 -14.69 6.38 -3.44
CA ALA A 23 -13.38 6.95 -3.18
C ALA A 23 -12.48 5.83 -2.63
N PRO A 24 -11.23 5.70 -3.10
CA PRO A 24 -10.35 4.64 -2.65
C PRO A 24 -10.23 4.68 -1.13
N GLN A 25 -10.45 3.54 -0.48
CA GLN A 25 -10.36 3.41 0.97
C GLN A 25 -9.08 2.70 1.40
N CYS A 26 -8.61 3.07 2.58
CA CYS A 26 -7.62 2.31 3.31
C CYS A 26 -8.25 1.02 3.84
N VAL A 27 -7.41 0.08 4.27
CA VAL A 27 -7.86 -1.11 5.02
C VAL A 27 -7.26 -1.15 6.42
N MET A 28 -6.10 -0.52 6.59
CA MET A 28 -5.48 -0.35 7.90
C MET A 28 -4.67 0.94 8.00
N ARG A 29 -4.66 1.58 9.17
CA ARG A 29 -3.93 2.82 9.46
C ARG A 29 -3.76 3.06 10.96
N GLY A 30 -2.63 3.63 11.38
CA GLY A 30 -2.28 3.89 12.78
C GLY A 30 -1.98 2.63 13.59
N ALA A 31 -1.83 2.76 14.91
CA ALA A 31 -1.46 1.69 15.84
C ALA A 31 -2.47 1.56 17.00
N CYS A 32 -2.90 0.33 17.33
CA CYS A 32 -3.91 0.08 18.38
C CYS A 32 -3.79 -1.29 19.06
N GLY A 33 -2.62 -1.90 18.99
CA GLY A 33 -2.31 -3.09 19.75
C GLY A 33 -0.82 -3.33 19.74
N ILE A 34 -0.38 -4.23 20.62
CA ILE A 34 0.99 -4.71 20.65
C ILE A 34 0.95 -6.19 20.32
N ASP A 35 1.77 -6.59 19.35
CA ASP A 35 1.95 -7.99 19.01
C ASP A 35 2.64 -8.71 20.17
N PRO A 36 2.03 -9.76 20.75
CA PRO A 36 2.54 -10.39 21.96
C PRO A 36 3.83 -11.20 21.74
N LEU A 37 4.22 -11.47 20.49
CA LEU A 37 5.43 -12.23 20.16
C LEU A 37 6.63 -11.32 19.94
N THR A 38 6.39 -10.12 19.39
CA THR A 38 7.44 -9.19 18.95
C THR A 38 7.50 -7.90 19.77
N ASP A 39 6.50 -7.63 20.61
CA ASP A 39 6.32 -6.39 21.37
C ASP A 39 6.25 -5.13 20.47
N LYS A 40 5.86 -5.32 19.20
CA LYS A 40 5.74 -4.26 18.20
C LYS A 40 4.29 -3.79 18.03
N ASP A 41 4.13 -2.54 17.63
CA ASP A 41 2.83 -1.97 17.30
C ASP A 41 2.14 -2.72 16.14
N MET A 42 0.86 -3.04 16.35
CA MET A 42 -0.03 -3.61 15.34
C MET A 42 -0.92 -2.53 14.71
N PRO A 43 -1.14 -2.59 13.39
CA PRO A 43 -1.95 -1.60 12.70
C PRO A 43 -3.44 -1.73 13.05
N CYS A 44 -4.21 -0.66 12.87
CA CYS A 44 -5.65 -0.68 13.10
C CYS A 44 -6.44 -0.88 11.83
N VAL A 45 -7.57 -1.59 11.90
CA VAL A 45 -8.58 -1.58 10.83
C VAL A 45 -9.05 -0.14 10.60
N ASP A 46 -8.99 0.30 9.35
CA ASP A 46 -9.44 1.61 8.92
C ASP A 46 -10.05 1.52 7.53
N HIS A 47 -11.25 2.05 7.34
CA HIS A 47 -11.92 2.16 6.03
C HIS A 47 -12.05 3.63 5.59
N GLY A 48 -11.22 4.51 6.16
CA GLY A 48 -11.20 5.92 5.80
C GLY A 48 -10.55 6.17 4.44
N PRO A 49 -10.72 7.37 3.87
CA PRO A 49 -9.92 7.79 2.72
C PRO A 49 -8.44 7.97 3.11
N PRO A 50 -7.52 7.87 2.15
CA PRO A 50 -6.12 8.24 2.33
C PRO A 50 -5.98 9.67 2.87
N LYS A 51 -4.94 9.90 3.67
CA LYS A 51 -4.65 11.18 4.34
C LYS A 51 -3.23 11.63 4.07
N ALA A 52 -3.00 12.93 4.12
CA ALA A 52 -1.66 13.49 4.03
C ALA A 52 -0.87 13.19 5.30
N VAL A 53 0.39 12.80 5.11
CA VAL A 53 1.42 12.78 6.17
C VAL A 53 2.14 14.13 6.22
N ASN A 54 2.89 14.41 7.27
CA ASN A 54 3.66 15.63 7.36
C ASN A 54 4.80 15.67 6.31
N SER A 55 5.40 16.85 6.11
CA SER A 55 6.43 17.02 5.09
C SER A 55 7.70 16.19 5.34
N SER A 56 8.10 15.98 6.59
CA SER A 56 9.30 15.19 6.89
C SER A 56 9.06 13.70 6.65
N SER A 57 7.88 13.18 6.98
CA SER A 57 7.46 11.80 6.67
C SER A 57 7.41 11.59 5.17
N TRP A 58 6.85 12.54 4.42
CA TRP A 58 6.82 12.48 2.95
C TRP A 58 8.23 12.46 2.35
N GLU A 59 9.13 13.31 2.84
CA GLU A 59 10.54 13.35 2.41
C GLU A 59 11.29 12.06 2.77
N ALA A 60 11.10 11.53 3.98
CA ALA A 60 11.73 10.29 4.42
C ALA A 60 11.36 9.10 3.53
N LEU A 61 10.10 9.03 3.06
CA LEU A 61 9.64 8.00 2.12
C LEU A 61 10.34 8.07 0.75
N GLN A 62 10.89 9.21 0.33
CA GLN A 62 11.59 9.31 -0.96
C GLN A 62 12.84 8.43 -1.02
N GLY A 63 13.51 8.20 0.13
CA GLY A 63 14.71 7.38 0.19
C GLY A 63 14.45 5.87 0.12
N VAL A 64 13.30 5.41 0.62
CA VAL A 64 13.00 3.97 0.78
C VAL A 64 11.79 3.48 -0.03
N CYS A 65 10.87 4.37 -0.38
CA CYS A 65 9.63 4.11 -1.11
C CYS A 65 9.43 5.09 -2.29
N PRO A 66 10.42 5.31 -3.18
CA PRO A 66 10.36 6.35 -4.21
C PRO A 66 9.14 6.23 -5.14
N ASP A 67 8.74 5.00 -5.48
CA ASP A 67 7.57 4.75 -6.34
C ASP A 67 6.26 5.25 -5.71
N LEU A 68 6.13 5.13 -4.38
CA LEU A 68 4.93 5.53 -3.64
C LEU A 68 4.75 7.05 -3.61
N VAL A 69 5.86 7.79 -3.52
CA VAL A 69 5.88 9.26 -3.42
C VAL A 69 6.25 9.97 -4.72
N SER A 70 6.33 9.22 -5.83
CA SER A 70 6.54 9.77 -7.18
C SER A 70 5.33 10.54 -7.73
N GLY A 71 4.15 10.34 -7.12
CA GLY A 71 2.90 11.02 -7.46
C GLY A 71 2.83 12.47 -6.98
N LYS A 72 1.88 13.23 -7.53
CA LYS A 72 1.67 14.65 -7.17
C LYS A 72 0.87 14.87 -5.87
N GLU A 73 0.31 13.81 -5.30
CA GLU A 73 -0.62 13.91 -4.18
C GLU A 73 -0.04 13.21 -2.94
N ASN A 74 0.14 13.98 -1.86
CA ASN A 74 0.47 13.46 -0.55
C ASN A 74 -0.79 12.91 0.11
N LEU A 75 -1.19 11.72 -0.32
CA LEU A 75 -2.34 10.97 0.19
C LEU A 75 -1.92 9.51 0.37
N LEU A 76 -1.90 9.04 1.61
CA LEU A 76 -1.41 7.72 1.99
C LEU A 76 -2.36 7.05 3.00
N CYS A 77 -2.28 5.72 3.10
CA CYS A 77 -3.00 4.94 4.10
C CYS A 77 -2.21 4.65 5.38
N CYS A 78 -1.19 5.45 5.65
CA CYS A 78 -0.41 5.38 6.89
C CYS A 78 -0.36 6.75 7.57
N ASP A 79 -0.04 6.77 8.87
CA ASP A 79 0.26 8.00 9.59
C ASP A 79 1.78 8.21 9.76
N ASP A 80 2.16 9.37 10.30
CA ASP A 80 3.56 9.73 10.50
C ASP A 80 4.34 8.73 11.37
N GLY A 81 3.68 8.11 12.37
CA GLY A 81 4.29 7.10 13.22
C GLY A 81 4.61 5.83 12.45
N GLN A 82 3.66 5.35 11.64
CA GLN A 82 3.88 4.20 10.76
C GLN A 82 4.95 4.48 9.70
N VAL A 83 5.04 5.70 9.17
CA VAL A 83 6.11 6.08 8.25
C VAL A 83 7.48 5.95 8.92
N GLY A 84 7.64 6.46 10.14
CA GLY A 84 8.91 6.34 10.89
C GLY A 84 9.33 4.89 11.06
N VAL A 85 8.42 4.04 11.55
CA VAL A 85 8.67 2.60 11.74
C VAL A 85 8.98 1.90 10.42
N LEU A 86 8.27 2.23 9.34
CA LEU A 86 8.52 1.65 8.01
C LEU A 86 9.92 2.01 7.51
N VAL A 87 10.30 3.29 7.59
CA VAL A 87 11.62 3.80 7.17
C VAL A 87 12.73 3.11 7.95
N ASP A 88 12.61 2.98 9.27
CA ASP A 88 13.61 2.32 10.10
C ASP A 88 13.79 0.84 9.73
N ASN A 89 12.68 0.10 9.56
CA ASN A 89 12.72 -1.31 9.16
C ASN A 89 13.31 -1.49 7.75
N LEU A 90 12.97 -0.61 6.80
CA LEU A 90 13.50 -0.65 5.44
C LEU A 90 14.98 -0.26 5.40
N ASN A 91 15.44 0.68 6.22
CA ASN A 91 16.85 1.00 6.33
C ASN A 91 17.67 -0.16 6.91
N LEU A 92 17.13 -0.88 7.89
CA LEU A 92 17.75 -2.11 8.39
C LEU A 92 17.87 -3.15 7.27
N MET A 93 16.80 -3.39 6.52
CA MET A 93 16.81 -4.30 5.36
C MET A 93 17.81 -3.83 4.27
N HIS A 94 17.86 -2.54 3.99
CA HIS A 94 18.79 -1.96 3.02
C HIS A 94 20.24 -2.24 3.42
N SER A 95 20.59 -2.15 4.71
CA SER A 95 21.95 -2.46 5.19
C SER A 95 22.39 -3.88 4.88
N MET A 96 21.44 -4.83 4.85
CA MET A 96 21.68 -6.24 4.53
C MET A 96 21.76 -6.49 3.02
N ILE A 97 21.01 -5.73 2.22
CA ILE A 97 20.80 -5.96 0.77
C ILE A 97 21.53 -4.90 -0.10
N SER A 98 22.36 -4.05 0.52
CA SER A 98 22.98 -2.85 -0.08
C SER A 98 23.78 -3.09 -1.37
N GLY A 99 24.29 -4.31 -1.59
CA GLY A 99 25.00 -4.68 -2.81
C GLY A 99 24.14 -4.69 -4.09
N CYS A 100 22.80 -4.73 -3.97
CA CYS A 100 21.89 -4.76 -5.11
C CYS A 100 20.68 -3.83 -4.90
N PRO A 101 20.75 -2.57 -5.37
CA PRO A 101 19.68 -1.58 -5.20
C PRO A 101 18.34 -2.01 -5.79
N SER A 102 18.34 -2.72 -6.93
CA SER A 102 17.11 -3.24 -7.55
C SER A 102 16.41 -4.26 -6.66
N CYS A 103 17.17 -5.16 -6.02
CA CYS A 103 16.60 -6.12 -5.06
C CYS A 103 15.94 -5.38 -3.90
N PHE A 104 16.65 -4.41 -3.32
CA PHE A 104 16.12 -3.59 -2.25
C PHE A 104 14.82 -2.90 -2.64
N PHE A 105 14.79 -2.11 -3.73
CA PHE A 105 13.60 -1.33 -4.08
C PHE A 105 12.41 -2.22 -4.49
N ASN A 106 12.64 -3.33 -5.19
CA ASN A 106 11.57 -4.26 -5.54
C ASN A 106 10.95 -4.93 -4.29
N LEU A 107 11.77 -5.31 -3.32
CA LEU A 107 11.31 -5.90 -2.06
C LEU A 107 10.66 -4.85 -1.15
N ALA A 108 11.31 -3.69 -0.98
CA ALA A 108 10.82 -2.57 -0.18
C ALA A 108 9.42 -2.13 -0.64
N ARG A 109 9.18 -2.09 -1.95
CA ARG A 109 7.87 -1.73 -2.53
C ARG A 109 6.72 -2.61 -2.03
N VAL A 110 6.95 -3.89 -1.71
CA VAL A 110 5.93 -4.74 -1.09
C VAL A 110 5.50 -4.15 0.26
N PHE A 111 6.46 -3.88 1.14
CA PHE A 111 6.18 -3.31 2.46
C PHE A 111 5.63 -1.88 2.39
N CYS A 112 6.14 -1.05 1.46
CA CYS A 112 5.61 0.29 1.20
C CYS A 112 4.14 0.26 0.77
N THR A 113 3.78 -0.64 -0.15
CA THR A 113 2.41 -0.72 -0.68
C THR A 113 1.43 -1.32 0.33
N ILE A 114 1.84 -2.34 1.08
CA ILE A 114 1.05 -2.89 2.19
C ILE A 114 0.77 -1.79 3.21
N THR A 115 1.79 -1.03 3.61
CA THR A 115 1.68 -0.09 4.74
C THR A 115 1.00 1.22 4.37
N CYS A 116 1.35 1.80 3.22
CA CYS A 116 1.06 3.22 2.95
C CYS A 116 0.31 3.48 1.63
N SER A 117 0.09 2.49 0.77
CA SER A 117 -0.56 2.73 -0.54
C SER A 117 -1.93 3.40 -0.37
N PRO A 118 -2.24 4.46 -1.15
CA PRO A 118 -3.58 5.05 -1.13
C PRO A 118 -4.66 4.14 -1.72
N GLN A 119 -4.29 3.01 -2.31
CA GLN A 119 -5.19 2.06 -2.96
C GLN A 119 -5.16 0.69 -2.25
N GLN A 120 -4.86 0.67 -0.95
CA GLN A 120 -4.74 -0.56 -0.16
C GLN A 120 -5.89 -1.56 -0.41
N GLU A 121 -7.15 -1.10 -0.42
CA GLU A 121 -8.31 -1.99 -0.59
C GLU A 121 -8.33 -2.79 -1.91
N THR A 122 -7.55 -2.38 -2.90
CA THR A 122 -7.52 -3.05 -4.21
C THR A 122 -6.69 -4.34 -4.22
N PHE A 123 -5.81 -4.52 -3.24
CA PHE A 123 -4.88 -5.66 -3.18
C PHE A 123 -4.55 -6.13 -1.76
N LEU A 124 -5.12 -5.53 -0.72
CA LEU A 124 -4.90 -5.88 0.67
C LEU A 124 -6.24 -6.06 1.37
N GLU A 125 -6.40 -7.16 2.10
CA GLU A 125 -7.62 -7.52 2.82
C GLU A 125 -7.29 -7.90 4.26
N VAL A 126 -8.00 -7.33 5.24
CA VAL A 126 -7.88 -7.76 6.64
C VAL A 126 -8.72 -9.00 6.88
N THR A 127 -8.08 -10.13 7.22
CA THR A 127 -8.75 -11.41 7.48
C THR A 127 -9.01 -11.63 8.97
N GLN A 128 -8.13 -11.11 9.83
CA GLN A 128 -8.26 -11.25 11.29
C GLN A 128 -7.89 -9.97 12.02
N PHE A 129 -8.77 -9.53 12.92
CA PHE A 129 -8.52 -8.39 13.80
C PHE A 129 -9.28 -8.50 15.11
N ASN A 130 -8.79 -7.82 16.14
CA ASN A 130 -9.46 -7.71 17.43
C ASN A 130 -10.63 -6.72 17.33
N LYS A 131 -11.86 -7.15 17.64
CA LYS A 131 -13.06 -6.31 17.49
C LYS A 131 -13.11 -5.11 18.44
N THR A 132 -12.46 -5.21 19.61
CA THR A 132 -12.42 -4.17 20.64
C THR A 132 -11.31 -3.18 20.36
N SER A 133 -10.06 -3.63 20.26
CA SER A 133 -8.92 -2.74 20.04
C SER A 133 -8.76 -2.30 18.59
N LYS A 134 -9.38 -3.02 17.63
CA LYS A 134 -9.21 -2.85 16.17
C LYS A 134 -7.84 -3.27 15.63
N ALA A 135 -6.96 -3.82 16.46
CA ALA A 135 -5.65 -4.31 16.04
C ALA A 135 -5.79 -5.44 15.00
N VAL A 136 -5.17 -5.25 13.85
CA VAL A 136 -5.08 -6.20 12.74
C VAL A 136 -4.02 -7.23 13.08
N ALA A 137 -4.42 -8.51 13.06
CA ALA A 137 -3.54 -9.64 13.32
C ALA A 137 -3.12 -10.35 12.02
N GLU A 138 -3.99 -10.34 11.01
CA GLU A 138 -3.73 -11.04 9.75
C GLU A 138 -4.33 -10.28 8.56
N VAL A 139 -3.58 -10.28 7.45
CA VAL A 139 -3.99 -9.71 6.17
C VAL A 139 -3.65 -10.68 5.03
N ASN A 140 -4.50 -10.71 4.01
CA ASN A 140 -4.17 -11.26 2.70
C ASN A 140 -3.62 -10.14 1.81
N TYR A 141 -2.42 -10.35 1.25
CA TYR A 141 -1.82 -9.47 0.26
C TYR A 141 -1.80 -10.14 -1.11
N TYR A 142 -2.48 -9.54 -2.08
CA TYR A 142 -2.63 -10.06 -3.43
C TYR A 142 -1.56 -9.47 -4.34
N ILE A 143 -0.63 -10.31 -4.80
CA ILE A 143 0.50 -9.93 -5.65
C ILE A 143 0.52 -10.77 -6.93
N THR A 144 0.92 -10.17 -8.05
CA THR A 144 1.06 -10.93 -9.29
C THR A 144 2.28 -11.85 -9.25
N GLN A 145 2.17 -13.05 -9.81
CA GLN A 145 3.29 -13.97 -9.94
C GLN A 145 4.49 -13.32 -10.66
N ARG A 146 4.24 -12.58 -11.75
CA ARG A 146 5.28 -11.86 -12.49
C ARG A 146 6.07 -10.89 -11.60
N TYR A 147 5.39 -10.14 -10.74
CA TYR A 147 6.06 -9.21 -9.83
C TYR A 147 6.85 -9.96 -8.76
N ALA A 148 6.28 -11.03 -8.18
CA ALA A 148 6.96 -11.84 -7.17
C ALA A 148 8.25 -12.49 -7.72
N GLU A 149 8.17 -13.14 -8.88
CA GLU A 149 9.32 -13.76 -9.56
C GLU A 149 10.34 -12.71 -10.00
N GLY A 150 9.88 -11.58 -10.53
CA GLY A 150 10.75 -10.46 -10.91
C GLY A 150 11.52 -9.91 -9.71
N SER A 151 10.83 -9.69 -8.59
CA SER A 151 11.44 -9.21 -7.34
C SER A 151 12.47 -10.19 -6.81
N PHE A 152 12.14 -11.49 -6.76
CA PHE A 152 13.07 -12.54 -6.35
C PHE A 152 14.29 -12.61 -7.29
N SER A 153 14.09 -12.62 -8.60
CA SER A 153 15.17 -12.69 -9.59
C SER A 153 16.11 -11.48 -9.52
N SER A 154 15.60 -10.31 -9.12
CA SER A 154 16.42 -9.10 -8.93
C SER A 154 17.40 -9.22 -7.76
N CYS A 155 17.25 -10.23 -6.91
CA CYS A 155 18.13 -10.55 -5.78
C CYS A 155 19.15 -11.64 -6.11
N SER A 156 19.18 -12.15 -7.34
CA SER A 156 20.10 -13.23 -7.76
C SER A 156 21.60 -12.92 -7.60
N GLY A 157 21.96 -11.64 -7.50
CA GLY A 157 23.35 -11.20 -7.25
C GLY A 157 23.71 -11.02 -5.78
N LEU A 158 22.81 -11.32 -4.84
CA LEU A 158 23.13 -11.29 -3.41
C LEU A 158 23.94 -12.50 -2.99
N ASP A 159 24.68 -12.34 -1.88
CA ASP A 159 25.31 -13.46 -1.21
C ASP A 159 24.26 -14.49 -0.77
N THR A 160 24.56 -15.77 -0.98
CA THR A 160 23.71 -16.89 -0.55
C THR A 160 23.44 -16.87 0.95
N GLU A 161 24.36 -16.37 1.78
CA GLU A 161 24.17 -16.21 3.21
C GLU A 161 23.07 -15.18 3.52
N ILE A 162 23.03 -14.06 2.79
CA ILE A 162 21.98 -13.04 2.93
C ILE A 162 20.64 -13.61 2.50
N LEU A 163 20.61 -14.37 1.39
CA LEU A 163 19.39 -15.02 0.93
C LEU A 163 18.90 -16.07 1.95
N GLY A 164 19.82 -16.78 2.61
CA GLY A 164 19.50 -17.70 3.71
C GLY A 164 18.87 -17.04 4.93
N ILE A 165 19.29 -15.81 5.26
CA ILE A 165 18.63 -15.05 6.33
C ILE A 165 17.18 -14.70 5.97
N LEU A 166 16.91 -14.37 4.69
CA LEU A 166 15.58 -13.97 4.23
C LEU A 166 14.64 -15.16 3.98
N CYS A 167 15.17 -16.29 3.51
CA CYS A 167 14.40 -17.47 3.10
C CYS A 167 14.39 -18.59 4.16
N GLY A 168 15.14 -18.43 5.26
CA GLY A 168 15.26 -19.44 6.31
C GLY A 168 15.95 -20.71 5.81
N SER A 169 15.53 -21.87 6.30
CA SER A 169 16.17 -23.17 6.03
C SER A 169 16.06 -23.67 4.59
N PHE A 170 15.50 -22.88 3.67
CA PHE A 170 15.19 -23.28 2.29
C PHE A 170 16.08 -22.60 1.24
N SER A 171 17.13 -21.88 1.65
CA SER A 171 18.16 -21.30 0.77
C SER A 171 19.24 -22.30 0.35
#